data_AF-A0A1G9F5V3-F1
#
_entry.id   AF-A0A1G9F5V3-F1
#
_cell.length_a   1.000
_cell.length_b   1.000
_cell.length_c   1.000
_cell.angle_alpha   90.00
_cell.angle_beta   90.00
_cell.angle_gamma   90.00
#
_symmetry.space_group_name_H-M   'P 1'
#
loop_
_entity.id
_entity.type
_entity.pdbx_description
1 polymer ?
#
loop_
_entity_poly.entity_id
_entity_poly.type
_entity_poly.pdbx_seq_one_letter_code
_entity_poly.pdbx_strand_id
1 'polypeptide(L)'
;MMAQGARGRLLAAACLVSVLMPAACAGAQGRLVVGDDPGGSLPARVAQVARLRAEGAVVEIRGRYCLSACTLYIGLPRACVSPATVFGFHGPSSRFYGISLPPRQFEHWSRVMAAHYPPRLRRWFMASARHVTMGFARLSGRELIALGVAACPGAAGASLDPGRSDAGLPPSVTTGSPPPA
;
A
#
# COMPACT_ATOMS: atom_id res chain seq x y z
N MET A 1 -17.54 -67.04 58.90
CA MET A 1 -18.39 -66.14 58.08
C MET A 1 -17.64 -64.83 57.88
N MET A 2 -17.23 -64.59 56.62
CA MET A 2 -16.71 -63.31 56.07
C MET A 2 -17.89 -62.31 55.93
N ALA A 3 -17.80 -60.99 55.78
CA ALA A 3 -16.76 -59.97 55.67
C ALA A 3 -17.43 -58.61 56.02
N GLN A 4 -16.69 -57.66 56.59
CA GLN A 4 -17.15 -56.26 56.70
C GLN A 4 -16.62 -55.45 55.51
N GLY A 5 -17.53 -54.70 54.89
CA GLY A 5 -17.34 -53.99 53.63
C GLY A 5 -16.54 -52.68 53.74
N ALA A 6 -15.90 -52.36 52.61
CA ALA A 6 -15.02 -51.22 52.38
C ALA A 6 -15.75 -49.87 52.38
N ARG A 7 -15.05 -48.81 52.80
CA ARG A 7 -15.33 -47.43 52.41
C ARG A 7 -14.03 -46.75 51.98
N GLY A 8 -13.76 -46.82 50.68
CA GLY A 8 -12.66 -46.08 50.04
C GLY A 8 -12.95 -44.59 50.05
N ARG A 9 -12.02 -43.79 50.58
CA ARG A 9 -12.03 -42.33 50.48
C ARG A 9 -11.47 -41.94 49.11
N LEU A 10 -12.34 -41.43 48.23
CA LEU A 10 -11.92 -40.78 46.99
C LEU A 10 -11.23 -39.45 47.33
N LEU A 11 -9.90 -39.42 47.20
CA LEU A 11 -9.12 -38.19 47.20
C LEU A 11 -9.32 -37.51 45.84
N ALA A 12 -10.07 -36.40 45.82
CA ALA A 12 -10.18 -35.54 44.65
C ALA A 12 -8.85 -34.80 44.44
N ALA A 13 -8.03 -35.28 43.50
CA ALA A 13 -6.83 -34.58 43.07
C ALA A 13 -7.23 -33.37 42.21
N ALA A 14 -7.08 -32.16 42.77
CA ALA A 14 -7.23 -30.92 42.02
C ALA A 14 -6.05 -30.76 41.05
N CYS A 15 -6.25 -31.09 39.77
CA CYS A 15 -5.31 -30.75 38.71
C CYS A 15 -5.30 -29.23 38.51
N LEU A 16 -4.31 -28.54 39.08
CA LEU A 16 -3.95 -27.19 38.66
C LEU A 16 -3.43 -27.25 37.22
N VAL A 17 -4.31 -26.95 36.26
CA VAL A 17 -3.93 -26.74 34.86
C VAL A 17 -3.32 -25.33 34.77
N SER A 18 -1.99 -25.26 34.86
CA SER A 18 -1.24 -24.04 34.57
C SER A 18 -1.38 -23.73 33.08
N VAL A 19 -2.29 -22.82 32.74
CA VAL A 19 -2.43 -22.30 31.37
C VAL A 19 -1.20 -21.44 31.07
N LEU A 20 -0.22 -22.03 30.38
CA LEU A 20 0.84 -21.28 29.72
C LEU A 20 0.21 -20.45 28.60
N MET A 21 -0.08 -19.19 28.88
CA MET A 21 -0.40 -18.20 27.85
C MET A 21 0.84 -18.01 26.96
N PRO A 22 0.78 -18.34 25.66
CA PRO A 22 1.89 -18.03 24.78
C PRO A 22 2.00 -16.50 24.70
N ALA A 23 3.13 -15.96 25.15
CA ALA A 23 3.50 -14.58 24.87
C ALA A 23 3.56 -14.44 23.35
N ALA A 24 2.57 -13.75 22.77
CA ALA A 24 2.63 -13.38 21.37
C ALA A 24 3.86 -12.47 21.21
N CYS A 25 4.95 -13.03 20.66
CA CYS A 25 6.03 -12.23 20.13
C CYS A 25 5.44 -11.35 19.04
N ALA A 26 5.14 -10.09 19.38
CA ALA A 26 4.90 -9.06 18.39
C ALA A 26 6.22 -8.90 17.62
N GLY A 27 6.34 -9.62 16.49
CA GLY A 27 7.48 -9.47 15.60
C GLY A 27 7.68 -7.99 15.30
N ALA A 28 8.92 -7.52 15.38
CA ALA A 28 9.25 -6.11 15.11
C ALA A 28 8.69 -5.73 13.73
N GLN A 29 7.62 -4.92 13.72
CA GLN A 29 7.00 -4.45 12.48
C GLN A 29 8.03 -3.59 11.75
N GLY A 30 8.54 -4.08 10.63
CA GLY A 30 9.51 -3.34 9.82
C GLY A 30 8.95 -1.98 9.40
N ARG A 31 9.81 -0.96 9.35
CA ARG A 31 9.49 0.36 8.79
C ARG A 31 10.25 0.56 7.49
N LEU A 32 9.54 0.91 6.43
CA LEU A 32 10.13 1.32 5.15
C LEU A 32 9.80 2.79 4.89
N VAL A 33 10.82 3.63 4.78
CA VAL A 33 10.68 5.00 4.28
C VAL A 33 11.05 5.00 2.80
N VAL A 34 10.08 5.28 1.94
CA VAL A 34 10.27 5.34 0.49
C VAL A 34 10.69 6.77 0.12
N GLY A 35 11.92 6.91 -0.37
CA GLY A 35 12.46 8.15 -0.94
C GLY A 35 12.00 8.37 -2.38
N ASP A 36 12.84 9.01 -3.19
CA ASP A 36 12.60 9.22 -4.62
C ASP A 36 12.60 7.87 -5.36
N ASP A 37 11.45 7.47 -5.89
CA ASP A 37 11.28 6.14 -6.49
C ASP A 37 10.61 6.25 -7.87
N PRO A 38 11.37 6.01 -8.96
CA PRO A 38 10.85 6.11 -10.33
C PRO A 38 9.96 4.91 -10.72
N GLY A 39 9.83 3.91 -9.85
CA GLY A 39 9.09 2.68 -10.11
C GLY A 39 10.00 1.53 -10.52
N GLY A 40 9.66 0.85 -11.61
CA GLY A 40 10.40 -0.31 -12.11
C GLY A 40 9.51 -1.52 -12.40
N SER A 41 10.07 -2.72 -12.24
CA SER A 41 9.40 -3.99 -12.56
C SER A 41 8.11 -4.18 -11.74
N LEU A 42 6.97 -4.24 -12.43
CA LEU A 42 5.67 -4.50 -11.81
C LEU A 42 5.63 -5.84 -11.06
N PRO A 43 6.06 -7.00 -11.63
CA PRO A 43 6.09 -8.26 -10.88
C PRO A 43 6.91 -8.18 -9.59
N ALA A 44 8.10 -7.59 -9.65
CA ALA A 44 8.97 -7.45 -8.48
C ALA A 44 8.32 -6.58 -7.40
N ARG A 45 7.69 -5.47 -7.81
CA ARG A 45 7.00 -4.57 -6.88
C ARG A 45 5.77 -5.22 -6.25
N VAL A 46 4.98 -6.00 -7.01
CA VAL A 46 3.84 -6.75 -6.48
C VAL A 46 4.32 -7.74 -5.41
N ALA A 47 5.41 -8.48 -5.66
CA ALA A 47 5.99 -9.38 -4.67
C ALA A 47 6.46 -8.63 -3.41
N GLN A 48 7.09 -7.47 -3.58
CA GLN A 48 7.51 -6.63 -2.45
C GLN A 48 6.32 -6.12 -1.62
N VAL A 49 5.26 -5.65 -2.27
CA VAL A 49 4.02 -5.21 -1.59
C VAL A 49 3.37 -6.39 -0.84
N ALA A 50 3.33 -7.58 -1.44
CA ALA A 50 2.80 -8.77 -0.77
C ALA A 50 3.60 -9.10 0.50
N ARG A 51 4.94 -9.06 0.43
CA ARG A 51 5.82 -9.28 1.58
C ARG A 51 5.57 -8.25 2.70
N LEU A 52 5.62 -6.95 2.36
CA LEU A 52 5.40 -5.87 3.34
C LEU A 52 4.01 -5.96 4.00
N ARG A 53 2.99 -6.40 3.25
CA ARG A 53 1.65 -6.65 3.79
C ARG A 53 1.66 -7.80 4.80
N ALA A 54 2.32 -8.91 4.48
CA ALA A 54 2.43 -10.07 5.38
C ALA A 54 3.21 -9.73 6.66
N GLU A 55 4.22 -8.88 6.56
CA GLU A 55 5.02 -8.38 7.68
C GLU A 55 4.27 -7.36 8.56
N GLY A 56 3.13 -6.83 8.11
CA GLY A 56 2.45 -5.72 8.78
C GLY A 56 3.31 -4.45 8.84
N ALA A 57 4.21 -4.27 7.86
CA ALA A 57 5.18 -3.20 7.84
C ALA A 57 4.52 -1.81 7.76
N VAL A 58 5.11 -0.82 8.44
CA VAL A 58 4.75 0.60 8.27
C VAL A 58 5.50 1.14 7.07
N VAL A 59 4.79 1.75 6.12
CA VAL A 59 5.40 2.31 4.89
C VAL A 59 5.11 3.79 4.78
N GLU A 60 6.15 4.59 4.68
CA GLU A 60 6.03 6.05 4.59
C GLU A 60 6.59 6.52 3.25
N ILE A 61 5.73 7.05 2.38
CA ILE A 61 6.15 7.55 1.07
C ILE A 61 6.47 9.04 1.22
N ARG A 62 7.77 9.37 1.23
CA ARG A 62 8.28 10.70 1.59
C ARG A 62 9.19 11.35 0.55
N GLY A 63 9.58 10.64 -0.50
CA GLY A 63 10.34 11.21 -1.61
C GLY A 63 9.64 12.39 -2.27
N ARG A 64 10.38 13.14 -3.08
CA ARG A 64 9.85 14.17 -3.98
C ARG A 64 8.88 13.55 -4.98
N TYR A 65 9.16 12.32 -5.43
CA TYR A 65 8.28 11.58 -6.34
C TYR A 65 8.18 10.09 -6.03
N CYS A 66 7.03 9.52 -6.41
CA CYS A 66 6.75 8.09 -6.41
C CYS A 66 5.99 7.73 -7.70
N LEU A 67 6.69 7.16 -8.66
CA LEU A 67 6.22 7.00 -10.03
C LEU A 67 5.94 5.53 -10.37
N SER A 68 5.02 5.30 -11.31
CA SER A 68 4.78 3.99 -11.90
C SER A 68 4.51 2.92 -10.83
N ALA A 69 5.28 1.83 -10.82
CA ALA A 69 5.18 0.76 -9.84
C ALA A 69 5.31 1.22 -8.38
N CYS A 70 6.04 2.30 -8.06
CA CYS A 70 6.13 2.81 -6.69
C CYS A 70 4.75 3.06 -6.06
N THR A 71 3.80 3.55 -6.88
CA THR A 71 2.44 3.88 -6.43
C THR A 71 1.68 2.70 -5.82
N LEU A 72 2.10 1.45 -6.08
CA LEU A 72 1.47 0.26 -5.49
C LEU A 72 1.60 0.21 -3.96
N TYR A 73 2.57 0.91 -3.37
CA TYR A 73 2.69 1.02 -1.92
C TYR A 73 1.52 1.74 -1.26
N ILE A 74 0.79 2.59 -1.98
CA ILE A 74 -0.42 3.28 -1.47
C ILE A 74 -1.45 2.25 -0.95
N GLY A 75 -1.43 1.03 -1.49
CA GLY A 75 -2.33 -0.07 -1.12
C GLY A 75 -1.97 -0.86 0.12
N LEU A 76 -0.88 -0.51 0.81
CA LEU A 76 -0.50 -1.20 2.04
C LEU A 76 -1.36 -0.70 3.20
N PRO A 77 -1.84 -1.58 4.10
CA PRO A 77 -2.75 -1.20 5.19
C PRO A 77 -2.18 -0.13 6.13
N ARG A 78 -0.84 -0.13 6.31
CA ARG A 78 -0.11 0.81 7.16
C ARG A 78 0.80 1.72 6.34
N ALA A 79 0.35 2.09 5.13
CA ALA A 79 1.02 3.11 4.33
C ALA A 79 0.49 4.52 4.64
N CYS A 80 1.37 5.49 4.55
CA CYS A 80 1.03 6.92 4.51
C CYS A 80 1.80 7.61 3.39
N VAL A 81 1.28 8.77 2.97
CA VAL A 81 1.92 9.63 1.96
C VAL A 81 2.29 10.99 2.54
N SER A 82 3.43 11.52 2.13
CA SER A 82 3.77 12.92 2.36
C SER A 82 2.93 13.82 1.44
N PRO A 83 2.34 14.91 1.94
CA PRO A 83 1.53 15.85 1.15
C PRO A 83 2.31 16.49 -0.01
N ALA A 84 3.64 16.60 0.11
CA ALA A 84 4.52 17.20 -0.89
C ALA A 84 4.97 16.22 -2.00
N THR A 85 4.80 14.90 -1.81
CA THR A 85 5.23 13.91 -2.81
C THR A 85 4.36 14.01 -4.06
N VAL A 86 4.97 13.96 -5.23
CA VAL A 86 4.28 13.82 -6.52
C VAL A 86 4.16 12.35 -6.90
N PHE A 87 2.93 11.89 -7.12
CA PHE A 87 2.62 10.53 -7.54
C PHE A 87 2.32 10.50 -9.02
N GLY A 88 3.01 9.63 -9.77
CA GLY A 88 2.83 9.48 -11.21
C GLY A 88 2.21 8.14 -11.55
N PHE A 89 1.05 8.17 -12.20
CA PHE A 89 0.29 7.01 -12.64
C PHE A 89 0.29 6.90 -14.17
N HIS A 90 0.44 5.69 -14.69
CA HIS A 90 0.30 5.39 -16.11
C HIS A 90 -0.14 3.93 -16.30
N GLY A 91 -0.49 3.55 -17.53
CA GLY A 91 -0.81 2.16 -17.87
C GLY A 91 0.40 1.24 -17.88
N PRO A 92 0.25 -0.07 -17.68
CA PRO A 92 1.38 -0.99 -17.77
C PRO A 92 2.03 -0.90 -19.16
N SER A 93 3.36 -0.77 -19.17
CA SER A 93 4.15 -0.59 -20.38
C SER A 93 5.15 -1.73 -20.56
N SER A 94 5.65 -1.89 -21.78
CA SER A 94 6.79 -2.78 -22.05
C SER A 94 8.04 -2.28 -21.33
N ARG A 95 9.04 -3.16 -21.20
CA ARG A 95 10.40 -2.78 -20.80
C ARG A 95 11.05 -1.83 -21.81
N PHE A 96 10.63 -1.91 -23.06
CA PHE A 96 11.10 -1.04 -24.13
C PHE A 96 10.18 0.19 -24.23
N TYR A 97 10.77 1.37 -24.01
CA TYR A 97 10.04 2.63 -24.06
C TYR A 97 9.36 2.83 -25.42
N GLY A 98 8.11 3.30 -25.41
CA GLY A 98 7.30 3.51 -26.62
C GLY A 98 6.64 2.24 -27.20
N ILE A 99 6.97 1.05 -26.70
CA ILE A 99 6.34 -0.20 -27.14
C ILE A 99 5.15 -0.53 -26.24
N SER A 100 3.96 -0.59 -26.84
CA SER A 100 2.73 -0.98 -26.14
C SER A 100 2.72 -2.48 -25.83
N LEU A 101 2.15 -2.85 -24.69
CA LEU A 101 1.85 -4.25 -24.39
C LEU A 101 0.72 -4.76 -25.28
N PRO A 102 0.69 -6.07 -25.61
CA PRO A 102 -0.47 -6.69 -26.23
C PRO A 102 -1.75 -6.45 -25.40
N PRO A 103 -2.93 -6.26 -26.00
CA PRO A 103 -4.14 -5.85 -25.30
C PRO A 103 -4.50 -6.71 -24.07
N ARG A 104 -4.35 -8.04 -24.17
CA ARG A 104 -4.60 -8.95 -23.04
C ARG A 104 -3.64 -8.72 -21.86
N GLN A 105 -2.36 -8.46 -22.14
CA GLN A 105 -1.37 -8.17 -21.11
C GLN A 105 -1.61 -6.80 -20.49
N PHE A 106 -1.93 -5.80 -21.32
CA PHE A 106 -2.29 -4.47 -20.83
C PHE A 106 -3.48 -4.53 -19.88
N GLU A 107 -4.55 -5.25 -20.24
CA GLU A 107 -5.72 -5.44 -19.38
C GLU A 107 -5.39 -6.17 -18.08
N HIS A 108 -4.64 -7.27 -18.17
CA HIS A 108 -4.23 -8.04 -17.00
C HIS A 108 -3.45 -7.16 -16.01
N TRP A 109 -2.38 -6.52 -16.46
CA TRP A 109 -1.52 -5.71 -15.60
C TRP A 109 -2.20 -4.44 -15.10
N SER A 110 -3.12 -3.86 -15.88
CA SER A 110 -3.95 -2.75 -15.40
C SER A 110 -4.76 -3.15 -14.18
N ARG A 111 -5.41 -4.33 -14.22
CA ARG A 111 -6.18 -4.84 -13.09
C ARG A 111 -5.30 -5.19 -11.90
N VAL A 112 -4.12 -5.78 -12.13
CA VAL A 112 -3.14 -6.06 -11.08
C VAL A 112 -2.76 -4.78 -10.37
N MET A 113 -2.33 -3.73 -11.10
CA MET A 113 -2.01 -2.44 -10.50
C MET A 113 -3.20 -1.85 -9.73
N ALA A 114 -4.37 -1.81 -10.36
CA ALA A 114 -5.59 -1.25 -9.80
C ALA A 114 -6.03 -1.94 -8.49
N ALA A 115 -5.76 -3.24 -8.33
CA ALA A 115 -6.08 -3.99 -7.12
C ALA A 115 -5.32 -3.50 -5.88
N HIS A 116 -4.19 -2.81 -6.06
CA HIS A 116 -3.44 -2.17 -4.97
C HIS A 116 -3.93 -0.76 -4.66
N TYR A 117 -4.90 -0.19 -5.37
CA TYR A 117 -5.36 1.17 -5.07
C TYR A 117 -6.62 1.19 -4.19
N PRO A 118 -6.73 2.16 -3.25
CA PRO A 118 -7.97 2.42 -2.54
C PRO A 118 -9.14 2.69 -3.51
N PRO A 119 -10.40 2.44 -3.13
CA PRO A 119 -11.53 2.37 -4.07
C PRO A 119 -11.69 3.58 -4.99
N ARG A 120 -11.51 4.82 -4.49
CA ARG A 120 -11.62 6.05 -5.30
C ARG A 120 -10.49 6.14 -6.33
N LEU A 121 -9.25 5.93 -5.88
CA LEU A 121 -8.06 5.95 -6.74
C LEU A 121 -8.10 4.83 -7.78
N ARG A 122 -8.55 3.63 -7.39
CA ARG A 122 -8.74 2.48 -8.29
C ARG A 122 -9.68 2.80 -9.44
N ARG A 123 -10.85 3.40 -9.16
CA ARG A 123 -11.82 3.77 -10.19
C ARG A 123 -11.24 4.78 -11.18
N TRP A 124 -10.60 5.83 -10.69
CA TRP A 124 -9.96 6.81 -11.54
C TRP A 124 -8.81 6.24 -12.36
N PHE A 125 -7.97 5.39 -11.77
CA PHE A 125 -6.88 4.74 -12.49
C PHE A 125 -7.42 3.93 -13.67
N MET A 126 -8.44 3.11 -13.42
CA MET A 126 -9.05 2.27 -14.45
C MET A 126 -9.76 3.08 -15.55
N ALA A 127 -10.38 4.21 -15.19
CA ALA A 127 -11.09 5.06 -16.14
C ALA A 127 -10.16 5.99 -16.95
N SER A 128 -9.01 6.38 -16.40
CA SER A 128 -8.20 7.47 -16.97
C SER A 128 -6.70 7.16 -16.97
N ALA A 129 -6.07 7.04 -15.80
CA ALA A 129 -4.61 7.04 -15.72
C ALA A 129 -3.95 5.85 -16.44
N ARG A 130 -4.62 4.70 -16.50
CA ARG A 130 -4.09 3.54 -17.23
C ARG A 130 -3.95 3.77 -18.73
N HIS A 131 -4.64 4.77 -19.29
CA HIS A 131 -4.55 5.09 -20.72
C HIS A 131 -3.40 6.06 -21.05
N VAL A 132 -2.67 6.53 -20.03
CA VAL A 132 -1.41 7.24 -20.25
C VAL A 132 -0.35 6.24 -20.66
N THR A 133 0.12 6.36 -21.90
CA THR A 133 1.18 5.51 -22.48
C THR A 133 2.54 6.23 -22.52
N MET A 134 2.54 7.57 -22.46
CA MET A 134 3.74 8.40 -22.37
C MET A 134 3.60 9.38 -21.21
N GLY A 135 4.62 9.46 -20.36
CA GLY A 135 4.59 10.30 -19.17
C GLY A 135 3.68 9.76 -18.05
N PHE A 136 3.09 10.67 -17.27
CA PHE A 136 2.32 10.33 -16.07
C PHE A 136 1.10 11.22 -15.89
N ALA A 137 -0.03 10.62 -15.52
CA ALA A 137 -1.10 11.31 -14.80
C ALA A 137 -0.62 11.56 -13.37
N ARG A 138 -0.63 12.82 -12.92
CA ARG A 138 -0.06 13.19 -11.63
C ARG A 138 -1.11 13.55 -10.59
N LEU A 139 -0.87 13.12 -9.37
CA LEU A 139 -1.55 13.59 -8.16
C LEU A 139 -0.48 13.92 -7.12
N SER A 140 -0.64 15.02 -6.41
CA SER A 140 0.11 15.32 -5.20
C SER A 140 -0.33 14.44 -4.04
N GLY A 141 0.51 14.34 -3.02
CA GLY A 141 0.13 13.71 -1.77
C GLY A 141 -1.09 14.38 -1.14
N ARG A 142 -1.21 15.71 -1.22
CA ARG A 142 -2.42 16.45 -0.78
C ARG A 142 -3.69 15.95 -1.47
N GLU A 143 -3.66 15.81 -2.80
CA GLU A 143 -4.81 15.29 -3.55
C GLU A 143 -5.13 13.83 -3.15
N LEU A 144 -4.13 12.97 -2.96
CA LEU A 144 -4.36 11.61 -2.48
C LEU A 144 -4.94 11.56 -1.06
N ILE A 145 -4.51 12.46 -0.17
CA ILE A 145 -5.04 12.58 1.19
C ILE A 145 -6.51 13.03 1.14
N ALA A 146 -6.86 13.99 0.29
CA ALA A 146 -8.25 14.40 0.05
C ALA A 146 -9.12 13.26 -0.54
N LEU A 147 -8.50 12.26 -1.19
CA LEU A 147 -9.15 11.05 -1.66
C LEU A 147 -9.27 9.94 -0.60
N GLY A 148 -8.73 10.15 0.60
CA GLY A 148 -8.81 9.23 1.74
C GLY A 148 -7.54 8.39 1.99
N VAL A 149 -6.39 8.74 1.40
CA VAL A 149 -5.10 8.12 1.74
C VAL A 149 -4.56 8.74 3.03
N ALA A 150 -3.96 7.93 3.91
CA ALA A 150 -3.42 8.43 5.16
C ALA A 150 -2.23 9.38 4.94
N ALA A 151 -2.19 10.49 5.67
CA ALA A 151 -1.07 11.42 5.69
C ALA A 151 0.04 10.92 6.62
N CYS A 152 1.31 11.10 6.24
CA CYS A 152 2.41 10.74 7.13
C CYS A 152 2.56 11.72 8.31
N PRO A 153 2.89 11.23 9.52
CA PRO A 153 3.16 12.09 10.67
C PRO A 153 4.32 13.07 10.40
N GLY A 154 4.23 14.26 11.01
CA GLY A 154 5.28 15.30 10.91
C GLY A 154 5.30 16.08 9.60
N ALA A 155 4.30 15.93 8.73
CA ALA A 155 4.23 16.61 7.44
C ALA A 155 3.60 18.02 7.46
N ALA A 156 3.36 18.59 8.64
CA ALA A 156 2.61 19.85 8.83
C ALA A 156 3.34 21.13 8.36
N GLY A 157 4.47 21.03 7.63
CA GLY A 157 5.28 22.18 7.20
C GLY A 157 5.37 22.42 5.69
N ALA A 158 4.79 21.56 4.83
CA ALA A 158 4.84 21.80 3.39
C ALA A 158 3.75 22.80 3.00
N SER A 159 4.15 24.06 2.79
CA SER A 159 3.34 25.20 2.35
C SER A 159 2.16 24.80 1.46
N LEU A 160 0.98 25.29 1.85
CA LEU A 160 -0.21 25.37 1.02
C LEU A 160 0.15 26.23 -0.19
N ASP A 161 0.19 25.64 -1.38
CA ASP A 161 0.05 26.41 -2.60
C ASP A 161 -1.47 26.61 -2.80
N PRO A 162 -2.01 27.82 -2.63
CA PRO A 162 -3.45 28.08 -2.69
C PRO A 162 -4.04 27.95 -4.11
N GLY A 163 -3.20 27.75 -5.13
CA GLY A 163 -3.59 27.83 -6.54
C GLY A 163 -4.29 26.61 -7.16
N ARG A 164 -4.52 25.50 -6.44
CA ARG A 164 -5.17 24.30 -7.03
C ARG A 164 -6.21 23.68 -6.11
N SER A 165 -7.17 24.51 -5.73
CA SER A 165 -8.30 24.14 -4.88
C SER A 165 -9.52 23.82 -5.75
N ASP A 166 -9.57 22.64 -6.35
CA ASP A 166 -10.84 22.04 -6.79
C ASP A 166 -10.72 20.52 -6.71
N ALA A 167 -11.34 19.97 -5.67
CA ALA A 167 -11.29 18.57 -5.27
C ALA A 167 -12.12 17.68 -6.21
N GLY A 168 -11.68 17.57 -7.45
CA GLY A 168 -12.04 16.52 -8.38
C GLY A 168 -10.78 15.78 -8.81
N LEU A 169 -10.85 14.46 -8.97
CA LEU A 169 -9.81 13.77 -9.74
C LEU A 169 -9.77 14.43 -11.12
N PRO A 170 -8.60 14.89 -11.61
CA PRO A 170 -8.54 15.65 -12.85
C PRO A 170 -9.11 14.79 -13.98
N PRO A 171 -10.01 15.34 -14.82
CA PRO A 171 -10.43 14.69 -16.04
C PRO A 171 -9.21 14.68 -16.95
N SER A 172 -8.47 13.56 -16.92
CA SER A 172 -7.38 13.27 -17.84
C SER A 172 -6.19 14.24 -17.78
N VAL A 173 -5.14 13.82 -17.05
CA VAL A 173 -3.72 14.00 -17.42
C VAL A 173 -3.27 15.42 -17.79
N THR A 174 -2.79 16.21 -16.82
CA THR A 174 -1.74 17.19 -17.13
C THR A 174 -0.42 16.43 -17.34
N THR A 175 0.01 16.29 -18.59
CA THR A 175 1.37 15.84 -18.96
C THR A 175 2.37 16.93 -18.59
N GLY A 176 2.65 17.10 -17.29
CA GLY A 176 3.76 17.94 -16.85
C GLY A 176 5.11 17.25 -17.08
N SER A 177 6.17 18.01 -17.31
CA SER A 177 7.55 17.51 -17.23
C SER A 177 7.85 17.01 -15.80
N PRO A 178 8.83 16.10 -15.60
CA PRO A 178 9.32 15.81 -14.25
C PRO A 178 9.83 17.11 -13.58
N PRO A 179 9.75 17.23 -12.24
CA PRO A 179 10.43 18.32 -11.55
C PRO A 179 11.94 18.27 -11.87
N PRO A 180 12.63 19.40 -11.95
CA PRO A 180 14.08 19.42 -12.15
C PRO A 180 14.78 18.64 -11.03
N ALA A 181 15.91 18.03 -11.39
CA ALA A 181 16.73 17.17 -10.53
C ALA A 181 17.17 17.87 -9.23
#